data_AF-A0A9E4UZM3-F1
#
_entry.id   AF-A0A9E4UZM3-F1
#
_cell.length_a   1.000
_cell.length_b   1.000
_cell.length_c   1.000
_cell.angle_alpha   90.00
_cell.angle_beta   90.00
_cell.angle_gamma   90.00
#
_symmetry.space_group_name_H-M   'P 1'
#
loop_
_entity.id
_entity.type
_entity.pdbx_description
1 polymer ?
#
loop_
_entity_poly.entity_id
_entity_poly.type
_entity_poly.pdbx_seq_one_letter_code
_entity_poly.pdbx_strand_id
1 'polypeptide(L)'
;GNLQALAVLRSEGFQAKGNSYGFAAGVASLVNALGGGHPAAIGGSSIAISSGPSAGPKESRFWAIALSSVPTMAVALAAVPVIAVVQDLPLSFTLTVGALALTKAFRALVIKTVGGPMRYGAIIAFVAAALPLHLAGLPMAFWALAAGVAAAGVLESGQLMNVWRPSRAAA
;
A
#
# COMPACT_ATOMS: atom_id res chain seq x y z
N GLY A 1 0.50 -0.32 1.92
CA GLY A 1 0.02 1.01 1.50
C GLY A 1 0.49 2.10 2.45
N ASN A 2 0.06 2.05 3.71
CA ASN A 2 0.20 3.16 4.66
C ASN A 2 1.64 3.64 4.89
N LEU A 3 2.62 2.74 4.97
CA LEU A 3 4.03 3.11 5.11
C LEU A 3 4.60 3.79 3.85
N GLN A 4 4.16 3.37 2.66
CA GLN A 4 4.59 3.99 1.41
C GLN A 4 4.01 5.40 1.27
N ALA A 5 2.72 5.56 1.58
CA ALA A 5 2.06 6.87 1.67
C ALA A 5 2.79 7.82 2.65
N LEU A 6 3.16 7.31 3.82
CA LEU A 6 3.91 8.06 4.83
C LEU A 6 5.29 8.50 4.32
N ALA A 7 6.00 7.61 3.62
CA ALA A 7 7.30 7.92 3.03
C ALA A 7 7.19 9.03 1.97
N VAL A 8 6.16 8.98 1.12
CA VAL A 8 5.89 10.00 0.09
C VAL A 8 5.56 11.37 0.73
N LEU A 9 4.73 11.40 1.77
CA LEU A 9 4.44 12.65 2.47
C LEU A 9 5.69 13.28 3.09
N ARG A 10 6.57 12.44 3.66
CA ARG A 10 7.84 12.92 4.24
C ARG A 10 8.80 13.42 3.17
N SER A 11 8.87 12.78 2.00
CA SER A 11 9.71 13.28 0.90
C SER A 11 9.22 14.62 0.34
N GLU A 12 7.91 14.89 0.42
CA GLU A 12 7.31 16.18 0.06
C GLU A 12 7.42 17.23 1.19
N GLY A 13 8.13 16.92 2.28
CA GLY A 13 8.38 17.83 3.39
C GLY A 13 7.18 18.05 4.32
N PHE A 14 6.26 17.08 4.41
CA PHE A 14 5.20 17.06 5.42
C PHE A 14 5.64 16.30 6.67
N GLN A 15 5.35 16.86 7.84
CA GLN A 15 5.62 16.24 9.15
C GLN A 15 4.51 15.25 9.52
N ALA A 16 4.44 14.14 8.79
CA ALA A 16 3.47 13.08 9.05
C ALA A 16 3.96 12.13 10.15
N LYS A 17 3.22 12.09 11.27
CA LYS A 17 3.43 11.15 12.38
C LYS A 17 2.85 9.78 12.00
N GLY A 18 3.67 8.73 12.04
CA GLY A 18 3.22 7.38 11.64
C GLY A 18 2.09 6.84 12.52
N ASN A 19 2.10 7.16 13.82
CA ASN A 19 1.10 6.69 14.78
C ASN A 19 -0.31 7.22 14.48
N SER A 20 -0.44 8.52 14.19
CA SER A 20 -1.74 9.10 13.82
C SER A 20 -2.24 8.59 12.46
N TYR A 21 -1.31 8.33 11.54
CA TYR A 21 -1.61 7.78 10.22
C TYR A 21 -2.20 6.37 10.30
N GLY A 22 -1.60 5.50 11.11
CA GLY A 22 -2.10 4.15 11.37
C GLY A 22 -3.43 4.16 12.13
N PHE A 23 -3.55 5.02 13.15
CA PHE A 23 -4.78 5.15 13.94
C PHE A 23 -5.98 5.57 13.08
N ALA A 24 -5.81 6.58 12.20
CA ALA A 24 -6.88 7.02 11.31
C ALA A 24 -7.36 5.91 10.35
N ALA A 25 -6.43 5.14 9.77
CA ALA A 25 -6.78 3.98 8.93
C ALA A 25 -7.50 2.88 9.72
N GLY A 26 -7.10 2.65 10.98
CA GLY A 26 -7.76 1.69 11.87
C GLY A 26 -9.19 2.11 12.21
N VAL A 27 -9.40 3.37 12.58
CA VAL A 27 -10.74 3.92 12.85
C VAL A 27 -11.62 3.84 11.60
N ALA A 28 -11.10 4.21 10.42
CA ALA A 28 -11.83 4.08 9.17
C ALA A 28 -12.19 2.62 8.85
N SER A 29 -11.30 1.67 9.15
CA SER A 29 -11.58 0.24 8.99
C SER A 29 -12.69 -0.24 9.94
N LEU A 30 -12.71 0.25 11.18
CA LEU A 30 -13.76 -0.08 12.15
C LEU A 30 -15.12 0.45 11.68
N VAL A 31 -15.16 1.69 11.19
CA VAL A 31 -16.38 2.29 10.61
C VAL A 31 -16.85 1.48 9.41
N ASN A 32 -15.93 1.11 8.50
CA ASN A 32 -16.26 0.24 7.36
C ASN A 32 -16.83 -1.11 7.80
N ALA A 33 -16.27 -1.72 8.84
CA ALA A 33 -16.72 -3.01 9.35
C ALA A 33 -18.18 -2.98 9.84
N LEU A 34 -18.65 -1.86 10.40
CA LEU A 34 -20.05 -1.68 10.80
C LEU A 34 -21.02 -1.81 9.61
N GLY A 35 -20.57 -1.43 8.42
CA GLY A 35 -21.33 -1.58 7.16
C GLY A 35 -21.02 -2.85 6.37
N GLY A 36 -20.28 -3.81 6.95
CA GLY A 36 -19.81 -5.01 6.23
C GLY A 36 -18.74 -4.73 5.17
N GLY A 37 -18.07 -3.57 5.25
CA GLY A 37 -17.06 -3.12 4.31
C GLY A 37 -15.66 -3.69 4.56
N HIS A 38 -14.76 -3.45 3.61
CA HIS A 38 -13.37 -3.92 3.64
C HIS A 38 -12.46 -2.99 4.48
N PRO A 39 -11.29 -3.49 4.94
CA PRO A 39 -10.31 -2.67 5.65
C PRO A 39 -9.90 -1.43 4.86
N ALA A 40 -9.88 -0.28 5.52
CA ALA A 40 -9.46 0.97 4.93
C ALA A 40 -7.93 1.00 4.82
N ALA A 41 -7.43 1.40 3.64
CA ALA A 41 -6.01 1.58 3.38
C ALA A 41 -5.78 2.95 2.76
N ILE A 42 -4.61 3.52 3.06
CA ILE A 42 -4.25 4.82 2.55
C ILE A 42 -3.55 4.66 1.19
N GLY A 43 -4.12 5.29 0.16
CA GLY A 43 -3.67 5.22 -1.23
C GLY A 43 -2.36 5.97 -1.46
N GLY A 44 -1.27 5.23 -1.64
CA GLY A 44 0.05 5.83 -1.89
C GLY A 44 0.13 6.63 -3.20
N SER A 45 -0.55 6.16 -4.25
CA SER A 45 -0.64 6.88 -5.53
C SER A 45 -1.46 8.15 -5.43
N SER A 46 -2.62 8.10 -4.77
CA SER A 46 -3.47 9.28 -4.53
C SER A 46 -2.70 10.36 -3.79
N ILE A 47 -1.95 9.96 -2.75
CA ILE A 47 -1.09 10.88 -2.00
C ILE A 47 0.02 11.45 -2.86
N ALA A 48 0.74 10.62 -3.62
CA ALA A 48 1.81 11.11 -4.49
C ALA A 48 1.33 12.20 -5.46
N ILE A 49 0.09 12.07 -5.96
CA ILE A 49 -0.52 13.07 -6.84
C ILE A 49 -0.91 14.32 -6.04
N SER A 50 -1.60 14.15 -4.91
CA SER A 50 -2.17 15.27 -4.16
C SER A 50 -1.17 16.02 -3.28
N SER A 51 -0.07 15.39 -2.87
CA SER A 51 0.98 16.01 -2.05
C SER A 51 2.11 16.58 -2.87
N GLY A 52 2.19 16.26 -4.17
CA GLY A 52 3.24 16.72 -5.07
C GLY A 52 3.13 18.20 -5.45
N PRO A 53 4.17 18.77 -6.06
CA PRO A 53 4.21 20.17 -6.48
C PRO A 53 3.14 20.53 -7.52
N SER A 54 2.69 19.55 -8.32
CA SER A 54 1.63 19.73 -9.32
C SER A 54 0.23 19.98 -8.71
N ALA A 55 0.03 19.69 -7.42
CA ALA A 55 -1.23 19.90 -6.73
C ALA A 55 -1.45 21.36 -6.25
N GLY A 56 -0.51 22.26 -6.57
CA GLY A 56 -0.58 23.68 -6.23
C GLY A 56 0.23 24.08 -4.98
N PRO A 57 0.01 25.31 -4.48
CA PRO A 57 0.68 25.87 -3.30
C PRO A 57 0.60 24.93 -2.10
N LYS A 58 1.67 24.85 -1.31
CA LYS A 58 1.79 23.85 -0.24
C LYS A 58 0.67 23.98 0.81
N GLU A 59 0.22 25.20 1.10
CA GLU A 59 -0.88 25.44 2.05
C GLU A 59 -2.24 24.96 1.53
N SER A 60 -2.44 24.91 0.21
CA SER A 60 -3.74 24.53 -0.39
C SER A 60 -3.82 23.07 -0.83
N ARG A 61 -2.75 22.29 -0.77
CA ARG A 61 -2.72 20.86 -1.21
C ARG A 61 -3.75 19.99 -0.50
N PHE A 62 -4.21 20.37 0.70
CA PHE A 62 -5.32 19.68 1.37
C PHE A 62 -6.60 19.69 0.52
N TRP A 63 -6.89 20.78 -0.18
CA TRP A 63 -8.06 20.91 -1.05
C TRP A 63 -8.00 19.96 -2.24
N ALA A 64 -6.82 19.60 -2.73
CA ALA A 64 -6.69 18.60 -3.81
C ALA A 64 -7.26 17.23 -3.39
N ILE A 65 -7.04 16.82 -2.13
CA ILE A 65 -7.59 15.57 -1.58
C ILE A 65 -9.08 15.72 -1.31
N ALA A 66 -9.49 16.83 -0.68
CA ALA A 66 -10.89 17.06 -0.34
C ALA A 66 -11.78 17.09 -1.60
N LEU A 67 -11.35 17.84 -2.63
CA LEU A 67 -12.12 17.99 -3.86
C LEU A 67 -12.15 16.72 -4.70
N SER A 68 -11.05 15.95 -4.76
CA SER A 68 -11.03 14.66 -5.46
C SER A 68 -11.85 13.58 -4.75
N SER A 69 -12.11 13.73 -3.45
CA SER A 69 -12.96 12.80 -2.69
C SER A 69 -14.44 12.92 -3.04
N VAL A 70 -14.91 14.10 -3.48
CA VAL A 70 -16.32 14.34 -3.84
C VAL A 70 -16.80 13.43 -5.00
N PRO A 71 -16.15 13.42 -6.19
CA PRO A 71 -16.57 12.52 -7.26
C PRO A 71 -16.36 11.05 -6.89
N THR A 72 -15.33 10.75 -6.08
CA THR A 72 -15.11 9.39 -5.56
C THR A 72 -16.28 8.92 -4.71
N MET A 73 -16.84 9.79 -3.88
CA MET A 73 -18.03 9.49 -3.07
C MET A 73 -19.26 9.27 -3.94
N ALA A 74 -19.45 10.07 -5.00
CA ALA A 74 -20.55 9.88 -5.93
C ALA A 74 -20.48 8.51 -6.63
N VAL A 75 -19.29 8.09 -7.05
CA VAL A 75 -19.07 6.74 -7.61
C VAL A 75 -19.31 5.65 -6.56
N ALA A 76 -18.88 5.87 -5.31
CA ALA A 76 -19.11 4.92 -4.22
C ALA A 76 -20.60 4.75 -3.89
N LEU A 77 -21.41 5.82 -3.92
CA LEU A 77 -22.86 5.74 -3.75
C LEU A 77 -23.53 5.00 -4.92
N ALA A 78 -22.96 5.10 -6.13
CA ALA A 78 -23.37 4.34 -7.29
C ALA A 78 -22.74 2.93 -7.36
N ALA A 79 -22.20 2.39 -6.26
CA ALA A 79 -21.50 1.10 -6.30
C ALA A 79 -22.39 -0.05 -6.78
N VAL A 80 -23.66 -0.12 -6.35
CA VAL A 80 -24.59 -1.19 -6.74
C VAL A 80 -24.78 -1.27 -8.27
N PRO A 81 -25.20 -0.20 -8.98
CA PRO A 81 -25.33 -0.25 -10.43
C PRO A 81 -23.99 -0.44 -11.14
N VAL A 82 -22.90 0.12 -10.62
CA VAL A 82 -21.55 -0.08 -11.20
C VAL A 82 -21.15 -1.55 -11.15
N ILE A 83 -21.38 -2.23 -10.01
CA ILE A 83 -21.08 -3.66 -9.87
C ILE A 83 -21.92 -4.49 -10.84
N ALA A 84 -23.20 -4.16 -11.03
CA ALA A 84 -24.06 -4.88 -11.97
C ALA A 84 -23.51 -4.80 -13.42
N VAL A 85 -23.13 -3.60 -13.89
CA VAL A 85 -22.51 -3.43 -15.21
C VAL A 85 -21.19 -4.20 -15.31
N VAL A 86 -20.38 -4.21 -14.25
CA VAL A 86 -19.10 -4.93 -14.25
C VAL A 86 -19.29 -6.45 -14.29
N GLN A 87 -20.36 -6.97 -13.69
CA GLN A 87 -20.68 -8.40 -13.71
C GLN A 87 -21.18 -8.88 -15.08
N ASP A 88 -21.74 -7.99 -15.91
CA ASP A 88 -22.14 -8.30 -17.28
C ASP A 88 -20.96 -8.35 -18.27
N LEU A 89 -19.78 -7.82 -17.88
CA LEU A 89 -18.59 -7.84 -18.73
C LEU A 89 -17.96 -9.24 -18.80
N PRO A 90 -17.42 -9.65 -19.97
CA PRO A 90 -16.68 -10.91 -20.09
C PRO A 90 -15.49 -10.96 -19.12
N LEU A 91 -15.30 -12.12 -18.46
CA LEU A 91 -14.22 -12.33 -17.51
C LEU A 91 -12.83 -11.94 -18.07
N SER A 92 -12.57 -12.27 -19.34
CA SER A 92 -11.32 -11.92 -20.02
C SER A 92 -11.05 -10.42 -20.07
N PHE A 93 -12.10 -9.59 -20.19
CA PHE A 93 -11.97 -8.13 -20.19
C PHE A 93 -11.59 -7.63 -18.80
N THR A 94 -12.31 -8.05 -17.77
CA THR A 94 -12.09 -7.64 -16.38
C THR A 94 -10.70 -8.05 -15.89
N LEU A 95 -10.26 -9.27 -16.21
CA LEU A 95 -8.90 -9.74 -15.87
C LEU A 95 -7.81 -8.93 -16.59
N THR A 96 -8.01 -8.59 -17.87
CA THR A 96 -7.03 -7.82 -18.64
C THR A 96 -6.89 -6.39 -18.11
N VAL A 97 -8.01 -5.72 -17.83
CA VAL A 97 -8.00 -4.37 -17.25
C VAL A 97 -7.37 -4.40 -15.85
N GLY A 98 -7.72 -5.40 -15.02
CA GLY A 98 -7.12 -5.60 -13.71
C GLY A 98 -5.60 -5.83 -13.79
N ALA A 99 -5.14 -6.68 -14.70
CA ALA A 99 -3.71 -6.91 -14.94
C ALA A 99 -3.00 -5.63 -15.38
N LEU A 100 -3.59 -4.87 -16.31
CA LEU A 100 -3.03 -3.61 -16.79
C LEU A 100 -2.91 -2.56 -15.67
N ALA A 101 -3.93 -2.47 -14.81
CA ALA A 101 -3.92 -1.60 -13.64
C ALA A 101 -2.81 -1.97 -12.63
N LEU A 102 -2.50 -3.25 -12.50
CA LEU A 102 -1.45 -3.76 -11.61
C LEU A 102 -0.03 -3.63 -12.18
N THR A 103 0.14 -3.46 -13.49
CA THR A 103 1.46 -3.42 -14.17
C THR A 103 2.45 -2.46 -13.51
N LYS A 104 2.03 -1.23 -13.20
CA LYS A 104 2.91 -0.22 -12.57
C LYS A 104 3.33 -0.63 -11.16
N ALA A 105 2.39 -1.15 -10.37
CA ALA A 105 2.64 -1.62 -9.02
C ALA A 105 3.57 -2.84 -9.03
N PHE A 106 3.35 -3.78 -9.95
CA PHE A 106 4.16 -4.97 -10.15
C PHE A 106 5.60 -4.61 -10.55
N ARG A 107 5.78 -3.67 -11.49
CA ARG A 107 7.12 -3.17 -11.86
C ARG A 107 7.85 -2.58 -10.65
N ALA A 108 7.17 -1.75 -9.87
CA ALA A 108 7.77 -1.15 -8.67
C ALA A 108 8.13 -2.20 -7.61
N LEU A 109 7.31 -3.24 -7.46
CA LEU A 109 7.58 -4.39 -6.60
C LEU A 109 8.87 -5.11 -7.04
N VAL A 110 8.96 -5.52 -8.30
CA VAL A 110 10.12 -6.26 -8.83
C VAL A 110 11.42 -5.47 -8.67
N ILE A 111 11.42 -4.18 -9.02
CA ILE A 111 12.60 -3.31 -8.87
C ILE A 111 13.05 -3.25 -7.40
N LYS A 112 12.12 -3.14 -6.45
CA LYS A 112 12.45 -3.08 -5.02
C LYS A 112 12.93 -4.43 -4.48
N THR A 113 12.32 -5.53 -4.94
CA THR A 113 12.69 -6.88 -4.52
C THR A 113 14.12 -7.23 -4.95
N VAL A 114 14.51 -6.89 -6.18
CA VAL A 114 15.83 -7.26 -6.73
C VAL A 114 16.91 -6.21 -6.43
N GLY A 115 16.53 -4.92 -6.41
CA GLY A 115 17.46 -3.81 -6.23
C GLY A 115 17.68 -3.36 -4.79
N GLY A 116 16.85 -3.81 -3.85
CA GLY A 116 16.88 -3.38 -2.45
C GLY A 116 18.15 -3.79 -1.69
N PRO A 117 18.35 -3.24 -0.47
CA PRO A 117 19.46 -3.62 0.38
C PRO A 117 19.37 -5.09 0.83
N MET A 118 18.15 -5.53 1.19
CA MET A 118 17.84 -6.85 1.77
C MET A 118 17.17 -7.74 0.71
N ARG A 119 17.97 -8.22 -0.23
CA ARG A 119 17.49 -8.91 -1.44
C ARG A 119 17.04 -10.34 -1.13
N TYR A 120 17.78 -11.06 -0.30
CA TYR A 120 17.47 -12.46 -0.01
C TYR A 120 16.13 -12.58 0.73
N GLY A 121 15.93 -11.76 1.76
CA GLY A 121 14.65 -11.69 2.47
C GLY A 121 13.49 -11.26 1.57
N ALA A 122 13.71 -10.26 0.70
CA ALA A 122 12.67 -9.78 -0.22
C ALA A 122 12.28 -10.81 -1.28
N ILE A 123 13.23 -11.54 -1.85
CA ILE A 123 12.97 -12.60 -2.84
C ILE A 123 12.19 -13.75 -2.19
N ILE A 124 12.59 -14.16 -0.98
CA ILE A 124 11.90 -15.23 -0.24
C ILE A 124 10.45 -14.81 0.08
N ALA A 125 10.22 -13.58 0.54
CA ALA A 125 8.87 -13.05 0.73
C ALA A 125 8.08 -13.03 -0.59
N PHE A 126 8.68 -12.59 -1.69
CA PHE A 126 8.01 -12.53 -2.98
C PHE A 126 7.58 -13.92 -3.48
N VAL A 127 8.47 -14.90 -3.43
CA VAL A 127 8.18 -16.29 -3.83
C VAL A 127 7.12 -16.91 -2.91
N ALA A 128 7.25 -16.73 -1.59
CA ALA A 128 6.28 -17.24 -0.64
C ALA A 128 4.89 -16.63 -0.86
N ALA A 129 4.79 -15.33 -1.16
CA ALA A 129 3.52 -14.65 -1.42
C ALA A 129 2.85 -15.08 -2.73
N ALA A 130 3.63 -15.53 -3.72
CA ALA A 130 3.12 -15.99 -5.01
C ALA A 130 2.49 -17.39 -4.96
N LEU A 131 2.71 -18.14 -3.87
CA LEU A 131 2.14 -19.47 -3.70
C LEU A 131 0.63 -19.38 -3.45
N PRO A 132 -0.22 -20.10 -4.22
CA PRO A 132 -1.67 -20.09 -4.07
C PRO A 132 -2.13 -20.99 -2.89
N LEU A 133 -1.36 -21.03 -1.81
CA LEU A 133 -1.60 -21.88 -0.65
C LEU A 133 -2.23 -21.08 0.50
N HIS A 134 -2.88 -21.79 1.39
CA HIS A 134 -3.34 -21.28 2.68
C HIS A 134 -2.70 -22.12 3.78
N LEU A 135 -2.12 -21.47 4.78
CA LEU A 135 -1.47 -22.13 5.90
C LEU A 135 -2.10 -21.63 7.19
N ALA A 136 -2.59 -22.55 8.02
CA ALA A 136 -3.29 -22.25 9.28
C ALA A 136 -4.49 -21.27 9.12
N GLY A 137 -5.24 -21.40 8.02
CA GLY A 137 -6.39 -20.53 7.73
C GLY A 137 -6.03 -19.12 7.23
N LEU A 138 -4.74 -18.79 7.11
CA LEU A 138 -4.26 -17.51 6.61
C LEU A 138 -3.67 -17.64 5.20
N PRO A 139 -3.86 -16.64 4.31
CA PRO A 139 -3.22 -16.61 3.01
C PRO A 139 -1.70 -16.61 3.13
N MET A 140 -0.99 -17.21 2.16
CA MET A 140 0.47 -17.17 2.12
C MET A 140 1.07 -15.76 2.10
N ALA A 141 0.32 -14.73 1.68
CA ALA A 141 0.76 -13.34 1.78
C ALA A 141 1.12 -12.90 3.22
N PHE A 142 0.46 -13.46 4.24
CA PHE A 142 0.81 -13.22 5.65
C PHE A 142 2.13 -13.91 6.01
N TRP A 143 2.23 -15.21 5.71
CA TRP A 143 3.41 -16.02 6.00
C TRP A 143 4.65 -15.59 5.21
N ALA A 144 4.46 -15.03 4.02
CA ALA A 144 5.50 -14.45 3.21
C ALA A 144 6.24 -13.30 3.92
N LEU A 145 5.51 -12.47 4.67
CA LEU A 145 6.11 -11.42 5.48
C LEU A 145 6.95 -12.01 6.60
N ALA A 146 6.42 -13.01 7.32
CA ALA A 146 7.14 -13.69 8.38
C ALA A 146 8.40 -14.40 7.85
N ALA A 147 8.29 -15.14 6.75
CA ALA A 147 9.38 -15.84 6.11
C ALA A 147 10.45 -14.89 5.57
N GLY A 148 10.05 -13.78 4.95
CA GLY A 148 10.99 -12.77 4.45
C GLY A 148 11.76 -12.08 5.57
N VAL A 149 11.08 -11.71 6.67
CA VAL A 149 11.74 -11.11 7.84
C VAL A 149 12.67 -12.11 8.52
N ALA A 150 12.24 -13.37 8.68
CA ALA A 150 13.08 -14.43 9.24
C ALA A 150 14.33 -14.66 8.38
N ALA A 151 14.16 -14.77 7.06
CA ALA A 151 15.25 -14.94 6.12
C ALA A 151 16.23 -13.75 6.13
N ALA A 152 15.71 -12.52 6.18
CA ALA A 152 16.57 -11.35 6.28
C ALA A 152 17.28 -11.27 7.65
N GLY A 153 16.68 -11.79 8.71
CA GLY A 153 17.32 -11.93 10.02
C GLY A 153 18.45 -12.96 10.05
N VAL A 154 18.39 -14.01 9.22
CA VAL A 154 19.42 -15.06 9.15
C VAL A 154 20.52 -14.70 8.14
N LEU A 155 20.13 -14.26 6.94
CA LEU A 155 21.05 -14.04 5.81
C LEU A 155 21.58 -12.60 5.73
N GLU A 156 20.84 -11.64 6.29
CA GLU A 156 21.10 -10.20 6.11
C GLU A 156 21.04 -9.46 7.47
N SER A 157 21.38 -10.16 8.56
CA SER A 157 21.25 -9.71 9.95
C SER A 157 21.90 -8.34 10.22
N GLY A 158 23.08 -8.10 9.64
CA GLY A 158 23.78 -6.81 9.76
C GLY A 158 23.04 -5.64 9.10
N GLN A 159 22.42 -5.86 7.94
CA GLN A 159 21.60 -4.84 7.28
C GLN A 159 20.28 -4.62 8.03
N LEU A 160 19.67 -5.69 8.53
CA LEU A 160 18.47 -5.62 9.37
C LEU A 160 18.74 -4.77 10.62
N MET A 161 19.88 -5.01 11.28
CA MET A 161 20.29 -4.25 12.46
C MET A 161 20.53 -2.76 12.15
N ASN A 162 21.10 -2.43 10.99
CA ASN A 162 21.29 -1.02 10.58
C ASN A 162 19.95 -0.30 10.33
N VAL A 163 18.92 -1.00 9.84
CA VAL A 163 17.57 -0.45 9.66
C VAL A 163 16.84 -0.35 11.01
N TRP A 164 17.03 -1.32 11.90
CA TRP A 164 16.33 -1.39 13.18
C TRP A 164 16.93 -0.48 14.25
N ARG A 165 18.23 -0.24 14.18
CA ARG A 165 18.97 0.74 14.97
C ARG A 165 19.58 1.78 14.03
N PRO A 166 18.79 2.72 13.51
CA PRO A 166 19.39 3.88 12.87
C PRO A 166 20.24 4.55 13.94
N SER A 167 21.56 4.54 13.76
CA SER A 167 22.54 4.98 14.74
C SER A 167 22.08 6.26 15.46
N ARG A 168 22.24 6.28 16.79
CA ARG A 168 22.31 7.52 17.61
C ARG A 168 23.53 8.36 17.18
N ALA A 169 23.67 8.68 15.90
CA ALA A 169 24.80 9.38 15.31
C ALA A 169 24.37 10.63 14.52
N ALA A 170 23.15 11.11 14.76
CA ALA A 170 22.74 12.47 14.45
C ALA A 170 22.18 13.09 15.75
N ALA A 171 23.09 13.32 16.70
CA ALA A 171 22.90 14.28 17.78
C ALA A 171 23.49 15.62 17.30
#